data_AF-A0AAD4V410-F1
#
_entry.id   AF-A0AAD4V410-F1
#
_cell.length_a   1.000
_cell.length_b   1.000
_cell.length_c   1.000
_cell.angle_alpha   90.00
_cell.angle_beta   90.00
_cell.angle_gamma   90.00
#
_symmetry.space_group_name_H-M   'P 1'
#
loop_
_entity.id
_entity.type
_entity.pdbx_description
1 polymer ?
#
loop_
_entity_poly.entity_id
_entity_poly.type
_entity_poly.pdbx_seq_one_letter_code
_entity_poly.pdbx_strand_id
1 'polypeptide(L)'
;MQDFNDSNLRDPNLLNALFTWSNLTAGALYKRVDRFLCSVIGKLVSPSFVTRHSSDHCPIELDTSKLKWGLGPFRFKNTWLEHP
;
A
#
# COMPACT_ATOMS: atom_id res chain seq x y z
N MET A 1 -10.67 -8.83 -6.74
CA MET A 1 -9.33 -9.24 -7.20
C MET A 1 -9.30 -8.96 -8.68
N GLN A 2 -8.33 -8.18 -9.13
CA GLN A 2 -8.21 -7.77 -10.52
C GLN A 2 -7.01 -8.50 -11.13
N ASP A 3 -7.24 -9.23 -12.22
CA ASP A 3 -6.19 -9.92 -12.95
C ASP A 3 -5.49 -8.93 -13.89
N PHE A 4 -4.16 -8.88 -13.82
CA PHE A 4 -3.34 -8.09 -14.72
C PHE A 4 -2.78 -9.05 -15.78
N ASN A 5 -3.53 -9.21 -16.87
CA ASN A 5 -3.22 -10.16 -17.94
C ASN A 5 -1.81 -9.99 -18.51
N ASP A 6 -1.33 -11.08 -19.13
CA ASP A 6 0.02 -11.38 -19.64
C ASP A 6 1.11 -11.61 -18.59
N SER A 7 0.95 -11.15 -17.35
CA SER A 7 2.00 -11.22 -16.32
C SER A 7 1.84 -12.34 -15.28
N ASN A 8 0.70 -13.05 -15.27
CA ASN A 8 0.29 -13.96 -14.18
C ASN A 8 0.28 -13.28 -12.79
N LEU A 9 0.23 -11.94 -12.73
CA LEU A 9 0.12 -11.18 -11.49
C LEU A 9 -1.33 -10.81 -11.20
N ARG A 10 -1.67 -10.78 -9.92
CA ARG A 10 -3.00 -10.44 -9.46
C ARG A 10 -2.95 -9.37 -8.38
N ASP A 11 -3.94 -8.50 -8.39
CA ASP A 11 -4.13 -7.44 -7.40
C ASP A 11 -5.17 -7.86 -6.35
N PRO A 12 -4.74 -8.10 -5.08
CA PRO A 12 -5.64 -8.46 -4.01
C PRO A 12 -6.59 -7.30 -3.66
N ASN A 13 -7.72 -7.61 -3.05
CA ASN A 13 -8.63 -6.57 -2.57
C ASN A 13 -8.01 -5.87 -1.36
N LEU A 14 -8.03 -4.53 -1.35
CA LEU A 14 -7.65 -3.73 -0.19
C LEU A 14 -8.74 -3.87 0.88
N LEU A 15 -8.36 -4.23 2.11
CA LEU A 15 -9.28 -4.25 3.24
C LEU A 15 -9.44 -2.84 3.80
N ASN A 16 -10.68 -2.46 4.09
CA ASN A 16 -11.05 -1.24 4.82
C ASN A 16 -10.71 0.09 4.13
N ALA A 17 -10.33 0.09 2.85
CA ALA A 17 -10.23 1.32 2.05
C ALA A 17 -10.47 1.07 0.56
N LEU A 18 -11.02 2.10 -0.10
CA LEU A 18 -11.31 2.08 -1.54
C LEU A 18 -10.30 2.89 -2.36
N PHE A 19 -9.49 3.72 -1.70
CA PHE A 19 -8.55 4.64 -2.34
C PHE A 19 -7.22 4.67 -1.58
N THR A 20 -6.16 5.02 -2.31
CA THR A 20 -4.80 5.19 -1.80
C THR A 20 -4.25 6.56 -2.12
N TRP A 21 -4.99 7.38 -2.85
CA TRP A 21 -4.60 8.73 -3.24
C TRP A 21 -5.81 9.67 -3.25
N SER A 22 -5.59 10.92 -2.85
CA SER A 22 -6.53 12.03 -2.95
C SER A 22 -5.84 13.28 -3.47
N ASN A 23 -6.50 14.09 -4.29
CA ASN A 23 -5.94 15.37 -4.73
C ASN A 23 -5.93 16.47 -3.63
N LEU A 24 -6.42 16.18 -2.41
CA LEU A 24 -6.47 17.10 -1.26
C LEU A 24 -7.22 18.42 -1.50
N THR A 25 -8.18 18.44 -2.43
CA THR A 25 -9.00 19.64 -2.74
C THR A 25 -10.41 19.56 -2.14
N ALA A 26 -11.14 20.69 -2.10
CA ALA A 26 -12.51 20.76 -1.61
C ALA A 26 -13.51 19.87 -2.39
N GLY A 27 -13.19 19.52 -3.64
CA GLY A 27 -13.89 18.51 -4.45
C GLY A 27 -13.05 17.25 -4.58
N ALA A 28 -12.64 16.68 -3.45
CA ALA A 28 -11.61 15.65 -3.39
C ALA A 28 -11.88 14.48 -4.36
N LEU A 29 -10.94 14.27 -5.28
CA LEU A 29 -10.93 13.09 -6.14
C LEU A 29 -10.13 12.00 -5.46
N TYR A 30 -10.73 10.82 -5.33
CA TYR A 30 -10.11 9.66 -4.72
C TYR A 30 -9.83 8.59 -5.78
N LYS A 31 -8.61 8.05 -5.78
CA LYS A 31 -8.23 6.95 -6.67
C LYS A 31 -7.42 5.89 -5.94
N ARG A 32 -7.54 4.64 -6.40
CA ARG A 32 -6.64 3.55 -6.03
C ARG A 32 -5.57 3.39 -7.10
N VAL A 33 -4.41 3.99 -6.84
CA VAL A 33 -3.25 3.97 -7.73
C VAL A 33 -2.10 3.14 -7.18
N ASP A 34 -2.05 2.94 -5.86
CA ASP A 34 -1.05 2.11 -5.19
C ASP A 34 -1.58 0.67 -5.05
N ARG A 35 -0.77 -0.32 -5.48
CA ARG A 35 -1.18 -1.73 -5.55
C ARG A 35 -0.02 -2.66 -5.22
N PHE A 36 -0.34 -3.79 -4.59
CA PHE A 36 0.56 -4.93 -4.52
C PHE A 36 0.20 -5.91 -5.63
N LEU A 37 1.17 -6.31 -6.44
CA LEU A 37 0.98 -7.31 -7.48
C LEU A 37 1.67 -8.60 -7.04
N CYS A 38 0.93 -9.71 -7.01
CA CYS A 38 1.45 -10.99 -6.52
C CYS A 38 1.15 -12.11 -7.52
N SER A 39 2.14 -12.98 -7.77
CA SER A 39 1.99 -14.19 -8.60
C SER A 39 1.37 -15.36 -7.83
N VAL A 40 1.58 -15.40 -6.51
CA VAL A 40 1.04 -16.42 -5.60
C VAL A 40 0.14 -15.73 -4.58
N ILE A 41 -1.17 -15.85 -4.75
CA ILE A 41 -2.11 -15.37 -3.74
C ILE A 41 -2.44 -16.54 -2.81
N GLY A 42 -1.70 -16.62 -1.69
CA GLY A 42 -2.19 -17.37 -0.53
C GLY A 42 -3.33 -16.60 0.13
N LYS A 43 -4.26 -17.31 0.79
CA LYS A 43 -5.39 -16.76 1.59
C LYS A 43 -4.99 -15.72 2.66
N LEU A 44 -3.70 -15.53 2.91
CA LEU A 44 -3.14 -14.75 4.02
C LEU A 44 -2.79 -13.31 3.66
N VAL A 45 -2.85 -12.94 2.37
CA VAL A 45 -2.36 -11.65 1.90
C VAL A 45 -3.54 -10.69 1.78
N SER A 46 -3.74 -9.88 2.82
CA SER A 46 -4.80 -8.86 2.87
C SER A 46 -4.18 -7.49 3.12
N PRO A 47 -4.01 -6.67 2.08
CA PRO A 47 -3.50 -5.33 2.28
C PRO A 47 -4.45 -4.52 3.15
N SER A 48 -3.90 -3.72 4.06
CA SER A 48 -4.67 -2.82 4.92
C SER A 48 -4.28 -1.36 4.66
N PHE A 49 -5.19 -0.48 5.00
CA PHE A 49 -5.00 0.97 4.92
C PHE A 49 -4.37 1.52 6.19
N VAL A 50 -3.41 2.45 6.03
CA VAL A 50 -2.80 3.18 7.14
C VAL A 50 -3.07 4.67 6.97
N THR A 51 -3.77 5.29 7.93
CA THR A 51 -4.04 6.74 7.93
C THR A 51 -2.73 7.51 8.09
N ARG A 52 -2.38 8.36 7.12
CA ARG A 52 -1.27 9.32 7.24
C ARG A 52 -1.72 10.67 6.68
N HIS A 53 -1.49 11.75 7.43
CA HIS A 53 -2.06 13.07 7.15
C HIS A 53 -1.15 14.03 6.38
N SER A 54 0.09 13.61 6.07
CA SER A 54 1.13 14.48 5.51
C SER A 54 1.39 14.28 4.02
N SER A 55 0.60 13.45 3.34
CA SER A 55 0.74 13.16 1.90
C SER A 55 -0.64 13.02 1.27
N ASP A 56 -0.70 13.34 -0.01
CA ASP A 56 -1.82 13.03 -0.91
C ASP A 56 -2.00 11.52 -1.14
N HIS A 57 -0.97 10.72 -0.86
CA HIS A 57 -1.03 9.27 -0.80
C HIS A 57 -1.26 8.73 0.62
N CYS A 58 -2.10 7.70 0.71
CA CYS A 58 -2.30 6.88 1.89
C CYS A 58 -1.51 5.57 1.73
N PRO A 59 -0.57 5.28 2.65
CA PRO A 59 0.18 4.04 2.62
C PRO A 59 -0.74 2.81 2.71
N ILE A 60 -0.41 1.77 1.94
CA ILE A 60 -0.99 0.43 2.06
C ILE A 60 0.06 -0.52 2.60
N GLU A 61 -0.34 -1.37 3.54
CA GLU A 61 0.53 -2.35 4.19
C GLU A 61 0.14 -3.75 3.75
N LEU A 62 1.12 -4.62 3.52
CA LEU A 62 0.92 -6.03 3.23
C LEU A 62 1.63 -6.88 4.27
N ASP A 63 0.87 -7.50 5.17
CA ASP A 63 1.43 -8.49 6.09
C ASP A 63 1.56 -9.84 5.37
N THR A 64 2.79 -10.18 4.99
CA THR A 64 3.12 -11.47 4.37
C THR A 64 3.62 -12.49 5.40
N SER A 65 3.70 -12.12 6.67
CA SER A 65 4.31 -12.92 7.72
C SER A 65 3.26 -13.51 8.66
N LYS A 66 3.50 -14.72 9.18
CA LYS A 66 2.75 -15.22 10.35
C LYS A 66 3.31 -14.66 11.67
N LEU A 67 4.44 -13.97 11.61
CA LEU A 67 5.23 -13.57 12.77
C LEU A 67 5.12 -12.06 12.97
N LYS A 68 4.40 -11.63 14.02
CA LYS A 68 4.36 -10.22 14.38
C LYS A 68 5.68 -9.81 15.00
N TRP A 69 6.50 -9.08 14.26
CA TRP A 69 7.80 -8.57 14.73
C TRP A 69 7.69 -7.40 15.74
N GLY A 70 6.48 -7.00 16.12
CA GLY A 70 6.23 -5.81 16.96
C GLY A 70 6.21 -4.51 16.15
N LEU A 71 6.30 -3.36 16.82
CA LEU A 71 6.41 -2.06 16.16
C LEU A 71 7.71 -2.05 15.32
N GLY A 72 7.56 -2.13 13.99
CA GLY A 72 8.70 -2.13 13.08
C GLY A 72 9.55 -0.88 13.28
N PRO A 73 10.88 -1.00 13.42
CA PRO A 73 11.72 0.18 13.60
C PRO A 73 11.68 1.00 12.30
N PHE A 74 11.17 2.23 12.39
CA PHE A 74 11.40 3.22 11.36
C PHE A 74 12.91 3.40 11.20
N ARG A 75 13.46 2.96 10.06
CA ARG A 75 14.89 3.09 9.78
C ARG A 75 15.11 4.26 8.83
N PHE A 76 15.40 5.40 9.42
CA PHE A 76 15.92 6.55 8.68
C PHE A 76 17.25 6.18 8.02
N LYS A 77 17.39 6.40 6.71
CA LYS A 77 18.66 6.25 6.00
C LYS A 77 19.26 7.63 5.76
N ASN A 78 20.47 7.88 6.27
CA ASN A 78 21.15 9.16 6.12
C ASN A 78 21.33 9.58 4.64
N THR A 79 21.41 8.62 3.73
CA THR A 79 21.47 8.86 2.27
C THR A 79 20.28 9.65 1.72
N TRP A 80 19.16 9.72 2.44
CA TRP A 80 18.00 10.54 2.04
C TRP A 80 18.23 12.05 2.24
N LEU A 81 19.26 12.45 2.99
CA LEU A 81 19.66 13.85 3.16
C LEU A 81 20.74 14.28 2.15
N GLU A 82 21.34 13.33 1.43
CA GLU A 82 22.49 13.58 0.54
C GLU A 82 22.06 14.08 -0.85
N HIS A 83 20.77 13.99 -1.18
CA HIS A 83 20.21 14.49 -2.44
C HIS A 83 18.99 15.38 -2.15
N PRO A 84 19.18 16.71 -2.01
CA PRO A 84 18.10 17.67 -1.77
C PRO A 84 17.14 17.82 -2.95
#